data_AF-Q8VW01-F1
#
_entry.id   AF-Q8VW01-F1
#
_cell.length_a   1.000
_cell.length_b   1.000
_cell.length_c   1.000
_cell.angle_alpha   90.00
_cell.angle_beta   90.00
_cell.angle_gamma   90.00
#
_symmetry.space_group_name_H-M   'P 1'
#
loop_
_entity.id
_entity.type
_entity.pdbx_description
1 polymer ?
#
loop_
_entity_poly.entity_id
_entity_poly.type
_entity_poly.pdbx_seq_one_letter_code
_entity_poly.pdbx_strand_id
1 'polypeptide(L)'
;EFLLVATSGGYGKRTPLEDYSTQGRGGLGVVTFKYTPKRGRLVSAIAVEEDDEIFAITSAGGVVRTEVKQIRPSSRATMGVRLVNLEEGVELLAIDKNVEDQGEASAEAVAKGAVEGPASKTAAEETDSVDNGSDENGEE
;
A
#
# COMPACT_ATOMS: atom_id res chain seq x y z
N GLU A 1 6.36 -14.46 -0.49
CA GLU A 1 5.64 -13.23 -0.12
C GLU A 1 6.38 -12.49 1.00
N PHE A 2 6.45 -11.17 0.90
CA PHE A 2 7.16 -10.30 1.81
C PHE A 2 6.29 -9.11 2.21
N LEU A 3 6.47 -8.60 3.42
CA LEU A 3 6.02 -7.26 3.78
C LEU A 3 7.12 -6.25 3.44
N LEU A 4 6.86 -5.38 2.49
CA LEU A 4 7.70 -4.23 2.20
C LEU A 4 7.26 -3.05 3.05
N VAL A 5 8.21 -2.46 3.76
CA VAL A 5 7.99 -1.25 4.57
C VAL A 5 8.94 -0.15 4.16
N ALA A 6 8.45 1.08 4.16
CA ALA A 6 9.25 2.26 3.83
C ALA A 6 8.96 3.45 4.75
N THR A 7 9.96 4.32 4.89
CA THR A 7 9.92 5.52 5.74
C THR A 7 9.97 6.80 4.92
N SER A 8 9.50 7.91 5.49
CA SER A 8 9.50 9.23 4.85
C SER A 8 10.90 9.70 4.47
N GLY A 9 11.94 9.26 5.18
CA GLY A 9 13.34 9.52 4.83
C GLY A 9 13.91 8.64 3.71
N GLY A 10 13.08 7.87 3.00
CA GLY A 10 13.49 7.05 1.86
C GLY A 10 14.22 5.75 2.24
N TYR A 11 14.01 5.24 3.46
CA TYR A 11 14.56 3.96 3.89
C TYR A 11 13.49 2.88 3.89
N GLY A 12 13.88 1.65 3.64
CA GLY A 12 12.95 0.53 3.67
C GLY A 12 13.62 -0.82 3.57
N LYS A 13 12.80 -1.85 3.58
CA LYS A 13 13.19 -3.25 3.52
C LYS A 13 12.01 -4.12 3.14
N ARG A 14 12.30 -5.31 2.67
CA ARG A 14 11.34 -6.41 2.61
C ARG A 14 11.62 -7.40 3.74
N THR A 15 10.58 -7.87 4.40
CA THR A 15 10.68 -8.86 5.48
C THR A 15 9.79 -10.04 5.11
N PRO A 16 10.26 -11.30 5.17
CA PRO A 16 9.42 -12.46 4.91
C PRO A 16 8.13 -12.40 5.75
N LEU A 17 6.98 -12.72 5.15
CA LEU A 17 5.71 -12.63 5.89
C LEU A 17 5.66 -13.62 7.06
N GLU A 18 6.36 -14.76 6.94
CA GLU A 18 6.56 -15.76 8.00
C GLU A 18 7.22 -15.22 9.28
N ASP A 19 7.97 -14.12 9.21
CA ASP A 19 8.56 -13.49 10.39
C ASP A 19 7.49 -12.85 11.29
N TYR A 20 6.30 -12.57 10.76
CA TYR A 20 5.18 -11.95 11.48
C TYR A 20 4.26 -13.03 12.05
N SER A 21 4.42 -13.31 13.33
CA SER A 21 3.57 -14.27 14.04
C SER A 21 2.13 -13.73 14.18
N THR A 22 1.14 -14.59 13.95
CA THR A 22 -0.26 -14.29 14.23
C THR A 22 -0.45 -13.89 15.69
N GLN A 23 -1.19 -12.81 15.94
CA GLN A 23 -1.51 -12.32 17.29
C GLN A 23 -3.02 -12.08 17.39
N GLY A 24 -3.57 -12.17 18.60
CA GLY A 24 -4.95 -11.80 18.87
C GLY A 24 -5.21 -10.31 18.61
N ARG A 25 -6.47 -9.96 18.29
CA ARG A 25 -6.88 -8.57 18.12
C ARG A 25 -6.81 -7.81 19.44
N GLY A 26 -6.52 -6.51 19.40
CA GLY A 26 -6.49 -5.61 20.56
C GLY A 26 -5.14 -5.50 21.28
N GLY A 27 -4.10 -6.19 20.82
CA GLY A 27 -2.73 -6.01 21.30
C GLY A 27 -2.00 -4.83 20.65
N LEU A 28 -0.81 -4.49 21.17
CA LEU A 28 0.07 -3.43 20.63
C LEU A 28 0.83 -3.85 19.35
N GLY A 29 0.68 -5.11 18.93
CA GLY A 29 1.39 -5.68 17.78
C GLY A 29 2.86 -6.01 18.08
N VAL A 30 3.63 -6.17 17.01
CA VAL A 30 5.06 -6.50 17.07
C VAL A 30 5.89 -5.46 16.30
N VAL A 31 7.15 -5.27 16.71
CA VAL A 31 8.03 -4.31 16.04
C VAL A 31 8.31 -4.77 14.61
N THR A 32 8.11 -3.89 13.64
CA THR A 32 8.35 -4.11 12.20
C THR A 32 9.56 -3.33 11.67
N PHE A 33 9.95 -2.25 12.36
CA PHE A 33 11.03 -1.37 11.94
C PHE A 33 11.64 -0.67 13.14
N LYS A 34 12.98 -0.61 13.21
CA LYS A 34 13.67 0.15 14.26
C LYS A 34 13.67 1.63 13.89
N TYR A 35 12.80 2.40 14.54
CA TYR A 35 12.64 3.83 14.32
C TYR A 35 13.88 4.62 14.75
N THR A 36 14.26 5.62 13.93
CA THR A 36 15.22 6.66 14.29
C THR A 36 14.75 7.99 13.68
N PRO A 37 14.88 9.14 14.37
CA PRO A 37 14.44 10.42 13.82
C PRO A 37 15.04 10.75 12.45
N LYS A 38 16.32 10.39 12.23
CA LYS A 38 17.05 10.63 10.97
C LYS A 38 16.50 9.87 9.76
N ARG A 39 15.74 8.78 9.97
CA ARG A 39 15.17 7.97 8.88
C ARG A 39 13.70 8.30 8.62
N GLY A 40 13.08 9.15 9.43
CA GLY A 40 11.68 9.49 9.31
C GLY A 40 10.73 8.41 9.82
N ARG A 41 9.45 8.69 9.69
CA ARG A 41 8.34 7.81 10.13
C ARG A 41 8.02 6.79 9.04
N LEU A 42 7.37 5.68 9.40
CA LEU A 42 6.82 4.74 8.40
C LEU A 42 5.71 5.42 7.60
N VAL A 43 5.75 5.27 6.28
CA VAL A 43 4.78 5.85 5.33
C VAL A 43 4.07 4.80 4.50
N SER A 44 4.68 3.62 4.31
CA SER A 44 4.07 2.53 3.55
C SER A 44 4.40 1.17 4.17
N ALA A 45 3.43 0.26 4.07
CA ALA A 45 3.52 -1.15 4.41
C ALA A 45 2.63 -1.94 3.45
N ILE A 46 3.23 -2.63 2.47
CA ILE A 46 2.51 -3.34 1.42
C ILE A 46 3.02 -4.78 1.29
N ALA A 47 2.10 -5.72 1.04
CA ALA A 47 2.46 -7.10 0.74
C ALA A 47 2.92 -7.20 -0.72
N VAL A 48 4.07 -7.81 -0.94
CA VAL A 48 4.72 -7.93 -2.25
C VAL A 48 5.33 -9.31 -2.46
N GLU A 49 5.44 -9.69 -3.71
CA GLU A 49 6.20 -10.83 -4.21
C GLU A 49 7.58 -10.38 -4.69
N GLU A 50 8.46 -11.34 -4.99
CA GLU A 50 9.84 -11.01 -5.36
C GLU A 50 9.94 -10.37 -6.75
N ASP A 51 9.06 -10.77 -7.67
CA ASP A 51 9.00 -10.30 -9.05
C ASP A 51 8.12 -9.05 -9.24
N ASP A 52 7.47 -8.59 -8.17
CA ASP A 52 6.71 -7.33 -8.19
C ASP A 52 7.64 -6.13 -8.43
N GLU A 53 7.03 -5.05 -8.92
CA GLU A 53 7.63 -3.72 -8.93
C GLU A 53 6.79 -2.77 -8.11
N ILE A 54 7.43 -1.68 -7.69
CA ILE A 54 6.79 -0.62 -6.93
C ILE A 54 7.11 0.76 -7.49
N PHE A 55 6.22 1.70 -7.25
CA PHE A 55 6.44 3.12 -7.47
C PHE A 55 6.66 3.83 -6.14
N ALA A 56 7.79 4.52 -6.01
CA ALA A 56 8.08 5.41 -4.90
C ALA A 56 7.80 6.86 -5.31
N ILE A 57 6.89 7.52 -4.60
CA ILE A 57 6.41 8.87 -4.92
C ILE A 57 6.99 9.85 -3.91
N THR A 58 7.70 10.87 -4.39
CA THR A 58 8.35 11.88 -3.55
C THR A 58 7.55 13.18 -3.47
N SER A 59 7.79 13.98 -2.44
CA SER A 59 7.14 15.29 -2.27
C SER A 59 7.51 16.31 -3.35
N ALA A 60 8.61 16.09 -4.08
CA ALA A 60 9.00 16.89 -5.22
C ALA A 60 8.26 16.51 -6.53
N GLY A 61 7.32 15.57 -6.48
CA GLY A 61 6.58 15.08 -7.66
C GLY A 61 7.36 14.05 -8.48
N GLY A 62 8.50 13.58 -7.98
CA GLY A 62 9.28 12.51 -8.62
C GLY A 62 8.66 11.15 -8.36
N VAL A 63 8.66 10.29 -9.38
CA VAL A 63 8.23 8.89 -9.28
C VAL A 63 9.38 7.99 -9.69
N VAL A 64 9.73 7.04 -8.84
CA VAL A 64 10.82 6.08 -9.09
C VAL A 64 10.24 4.67 -9.12
N ARG A 65 10.36 4.00 -10.26
CA ARG A 65 10.06 2.56 -10.41
C ARG A 65 11.22 1.74 -9.86
N THR A 66 10.93 0.76 -9.00
CA THR A 66 11.94 -0.11 -8.39
C THR A 66 11.42 -1.55 -8.34
N GLU A 67 12.22 -2.51 -8.78
CA GLU A 67 11.92 -3.93 -8.63
C GLU A 67 12.06 -4.36 -7.16
N VAL A 68 11.11 -5.13 -6.63
CA VAL A 68 11.13 -5.55 -5.22
C VAL A 68 12.36 -6.40 -4.90
N LYS A 69 12.82 -7.24 -5.82
CA LYS A 69 14.04 -8.05 -5.64
C LYS A 69 15.30 -7.23 -5.32
N GLN A 70 15.37 -5.97 -5.78
CA GLN A 70 16.49 -5.06 -5.51
C GLN A 70 16.49 -4.54 -4.07
N ILE A 71 15.34 -4.60 -3.41
CA ILE A 71 15.18 -4.16 -2.03
C ILE A 71 15.69 -5.25 -1.10
N ARG A 72 16.56 -4.86 -0.15
CA ARG A 72 17.23 -5.82 0.72
C ARG A 72 16.23 -6.56 1.62
N PRO A 73 16.27 -7.91 1.65
CA PRO A 73 15.57 -8.69 2.65
C PRO A 73 16.27 -8.56 4.01
N SER A 74 15.50 -8.31 5.07
CA SER A 74 16.05 -8.28 6.43
C SER A 74 14.97 -8.53 7.48
N SER A 75 15.37 -8.89 8.70
CA SER A 75 14.43 -9.19 9.77
C SER A 75 13.64 -7.96 10.25
N ARG A 76 12.56 -8.21 10.99
CA ARG A 76 11.65 -7.18 11.51
C ARG A 76 12.33 -6.10 12.37
N ALA A 77 13.28 -6.43 13.23
CA ALA A 77 13.87 -5.46 14.17
C ALA A 77 15.04 -4.64 13.59
N THR A 78 15.16 -4.53 12.26
CA THR A 78 16.19 -3.73 11.58
C THR A 78 15.69 -2.35 11.16
N MET A 79 16.63 -1.46 10.82
CA MET A 79 16.34 -0.11 10.32
C MET A 79 16.14 -0.05 8.79
N GLY A 80 16.28 -1.16 8.06
CA GLY A 80 16.28 -1.18 6.59
C GLY A 80 17.51 -0.51 5.94
N VAL A 81 17.45 -0.33 4.63
CA VAL A 81 18.46 0.32 3.79
C VAL A 81 17.84 1.50 3.04
N ARG A 82 18.67 2.35 2.43
CA ARG A 82 18.17 3.45 1.60
C ARG A 82 17.57 2.87 0.32
N LEU A 83 16.31 3.19 0.03
CA LEU A 83 15.59 2.82 -1.19
C LEU A 83 15.79 3.86 -2.28
N VAL A 84 15.65 5.14 -1.91
CA VAL A 84 15.72 6.28 -2.82
C VAL A 84 16.68 7.34 -2.26
N ASN A 85 17.42 7.99 -3.15
CA ASN A 85 18.21 9.15 -2.80
C ASN A 85 17.29 10.38 -2.83
N LEU A 86 16.94 10.88 -1.65
CA LEU A 86 16.16 12.10 -1.50
C LEU A 86 17.10 13.30 -1.34
N GLU A 87 16.75 14.40 -1.98
CA GLU A 87 17.39 15.70 -1.75
C GLU A 87 17.00 16.26 -0.37
N GLU A 88 17.72 17.28 0.08
CA GLU A 88 17.42 17.93 1.36
C GLU A 88 16.02 18.56 1.34
N GLY A 89 15.21 18.26 2.36
CA GLY A 89 13.82 18.72 2.45
C GLY A 89 12.80 17.94 1.62
N VAL A 90 13.25 16.97 0.80
CA VAL A 90 12.35 16.07 0.05
C VAL A 90 12.06 14.83 0.88
N GLU A 91 10.80 14.42 0.91
CA GLU A 91 10.33 13.24 1.62
C GLU A 91 9.72 12.24 0.65
N LEU A 92 9.78 10.96 1.03
CA LEU A 92 9.00 9.91 0.40
C LEU A 92 7.56 9.96 0.96
N LEU A 93 6.59 10.16 0.08
CA LEU A 93 5.18 10.28 0.46
C LEU A 93 4.47 8.93 0.46
N ALA A 94 4.67 8.14 -0.58
CA ALA A 94 3.97 6.88 -0.77
C ALA A 94 4.83 5.86 -1.51
N ILE A 95 4.53 4.60 -1.27
CA ILE A 95 4.95 3.48 -2.12
C ILE A 95 3.72 2.63 -2.39
N ASP A 96 3.52 2.28 -3.65
CA ASP A 96 2.50 1.34 -4.08
C ASP A 96 3.02 0.36 -5.14
N LYS A 97 2.33 -0.76 -5.33
CA LYS A 97 2.66 -1.80 -6.31
C LYS A 97 2.38 -1.32 -7.74
N ASN A 98 3.25 -1.70 -8.66
CA ASN A 98 2.95 -1.64 -10.09
C ASN A 98 1.98 -2.77 -10.44
N VAL A 99 0.86 -2.45 -11.09
CA VAL A 99 -0.17 -3.41 -11.52
C VAL A 99 -0.42 -3.36 -13.03
N GLU A 100 0.52 -2.79 -13.80
CA GLU A 100 0.44 -2.64 -15.26
C GLU A 100 0.03 -3.96 -15.95
N ASP A 101 0.69 -5.09 -15.63
CA ASP A 101 0.40 -6.39 -16.25
C ASP A 101 -1.05 -6.87 -16.02
N GLN A 102 -1.62 -6.60 -14.83
CA GLN A 102 -3.01 -6.92 -14.54
C GLN A 102 -3.97 -5.98 -15.28
N GLY A 103 -3.58 -4.72 -15.47
CA GLY A 103 -4.31 -3.73 -16.25
C GLY A 103 -4.42 -4.13 -17.72
N GLU A 104 -3.34 -4.63 -18.32
CA GLU A 104 -3.33 -5.11 -19.71
C GLU A 104 -4.22 -6.34 -19.90
N ALA A 105 -4.10 -7.34 -19.03
CA ALA A 105 -4.95 -8.54 -19.08
C ALA A 105 -6.44 -8.20 -18.92
N SER A 106 -6.75 -7.26 -18.01
CA SER A 106 -8.11 -6.75 -17.82
C SER A 106 -8.62 -6.04 -19.08
N ALA A 107 -7.83 -5.14 -19.67
CA ALA A 107 -8.18 -4.43 -20.89
C ALA A 107 -8.40 -5.38 -22.08
N GLU A 108 -7.57 -6.42 -22.22
CA GLU A 108 -7.73 -7.44 -23.26
C GLU A 108 -8.99 -8.28 -23.04
N ALA A 109 -9.30 -8.64 -21.79
CA ALA A 109 -10.53 -9.35 -21.45
C ALA A 109 -11.78 -8.50 -21.71
N VAL A 110 -11.73 -7.19 -21.45
CA VAL A 110 -12.80 -6.24 -21.83
C VAL A 110 -12.96 -6.18 -23.35
N ALA A 111 -11.85 -6.05 -24.09
CA ALA A 111 -11.89 -5.99 -25.55
C ALA A 111 -12.46 -7.26 -26.19
N LYS A 112 -12.27 -8.43 -25.56
CA LYS A 112 -12.84 -9.71 -25.99
C LYS A 112 -14.27 -9.96 -25.49
N GLY A 113 -14.85 -9.02 -24.73
CA GLY A 113 -16.19 -9.16 -24.15
C GLY A 113 -16.30 -10.21 -23.05
N ALA A 114 -15.17 -10.63 -22.47
CA ALA A 114 -15.14 -11.64 -21.40
C ALA A 114 -15.44 -11.02 -20.02
N VAL A 115 -15.20 -9.72 -19.85
CA VAL A 115 -15.51 -8.96 -18.63
C VAL A 115 -16.05 -7.57 -18.99
N GLU A 116 -16.92 -7.02 -18.14
CA GLU A 116 -17.42 -5.66 -18.33
C GLU A 116 -16.34 -4.60 -18.01
N GLY A 117 -16.31 -3.55 -18.83
CA GLY A 117 -15.36 -2.45 -18.67
C GLY A 117 -15.61 -1.63 -17.39
N PRO A 118 -14.60 -0.84 -16.95
CA PRO A 118 -14.68 -0.07 -15.70
C PRO A 118 -15.83 0.95 -15.68
N ALA A 119 -16.31 1.40 -16.84
CA ALA A 119 -17.47 2.30 -16.95
C ALA A 119 -18.82 1.62 -16.64
N SER A 120 -18.93 0.29 -16.71
CA SER A 120 -20.17 -0.45 -16.43
C SER A 120 -20.45 -0.54 -14.92
N LYS A 121 -19.38 -0.60 -14.10
CA LYS A 121 -19.51 -0.81 -12.65
C LYS A 121 -20.06 0.40 -11.89
N THR A 122 -20.03 1.61 -12.45
CA THR A 122 -20.55 2.82 -11.78
C THR A 122 -22.07 2.90 -11.76
N ALA A 123 -22.79 2.09 -12.54
CA ALA A 123 -24.25 2.15 -12.61
C ALA A 123 -24.99 1.24 -11.60
N ALA A 124 -24.30 0.39 -10.84
CA ALA A 124 -24.93 -0.69 -10.06
C ALA A 124 -24.86 -0.55 -8.53
N GLU A 125 -24.28 0.54 -7.99
CA GLU A 125 -24.12 0.74 -6.53
C GLU A 125 -24.92 1.93 -5.96
N GLU A 126 -25.88 2.50 -6.71
CA GLU A 126 -26.77 3.57 -6.23
C GLU A 126 -28.27 3.17 -6.25
N THR A 127 -28.68 2.00 -5.75
CA THR A 127 -30.10 1.77 -5.36
C THR A 127 -30.25 0.69 -4.27
N ASP A 128 -30.04 1.07 -3.00
CA ASP A 128 -30.73 0.57 -1.78
C ASP A 128 -29.97 1.19 -0.59
N SER A 129 -30.46 2.13 0.21
CA SER A 129 -31.80 2.32 0.75
C SER A 129 -31.92 3.77 1.25
N VAL A 130 -32.85 4.55 0.67
CA VAL A 130 -33.39 5.75 1.32
C VAL A 130 -34.64 5.30 2.07
N ASP A 131 -34.50 4.96 3.35
CA ASP A 131 -35.64 4.92 4.27
C ASP A 131 -35.64 6.23 5.06
N ASN A 132 -36.47 7.16 4.61
CA ASN A 132 -36.73 8.43 5.27
C ASN A 132 -38.05 8.30 6.03
N GLY A 133 -37.97 7.79 7.27
CA GLY A 133 -39.06 7.84 8.23
C GLY A 133 -38.86 9.00 9.20
N SER A 134 -39.35 10.18 8.83
CA SER A 134 -39.70 11.21 9.81
C SER A 134 -41.00 10.80 10.52
N ASP A 135 -41.07 10.94 11.83
CA ASP A 135 -42.04 11.85 12.47
C ASP A 135 -41.98 11.76 14.00
N GLU A 136 -42.28 12.93 14.58
CA GLU A 136 -42.08 13.37 15.94
C GLU A 136 -43.12 12.84 16.96
N ASN A 137 -42.79 13.10 18.23
CA ASN A 137 -43.65 13.37 19.40
C ASN A 137 -44.17 12.21 20.27
N GLY A 138 -44.09 12.46 21.58
CA GLY A 138 -45.19 12.15 22.49
C GLY A 138 -44.77 11.56 23.83
N GLU A 139 -45.00 12.34 24.89
CA GLU A 139 -44.92 12.01 26.32
C GLU A 139 -45.66 10.73 26.73
N GLU A 140 -45.07 9.93 27.63
CA GLU A 140 -45.57 9.62 29.00
C GLU A 140 -44.48 8.91 29.83
#